data_AF-A0A2A2FFQ7-F1
#
_entry.id   AF-A0A2A2FFQ7-F1
#
_cell.length_a   1.000
_cell.length_b   1.000
_cell.length_c   1.000
_cell.angle_alpha   90.00
_cell.angle_beta   90.00
_cell.angle_gamma   90.00
#
_symmetry.space_group_name_H-M   'P 1'
#
loop_
_entity.id
_entity.type
_entity.pdbx_description
1 polymer ?
#
loop_
_entity_poly.entity_id
_entity_poly.type
_entity_poly.pdbx_seq_one_letter_code
_entity_poly.pdbx_strand_id
1 'polypeptide(L)'
;MPLGVVDHVSALWCYLLHVVEEFLDTGRGETSYPDQPLPVVLETVKGKVFFSTDETRVMVEPAPFLDSLLDEAQRFFAWAERNLAEPPMDREVAQLRERLAQL
;
A
#
# COMPACT_ATOMS: atom_id res chain seq x y z
N MET A 1 -22.31 -9.93 -3.34
CA MET A 1 -21.76 -9.03 -2.30
C MET A 1 -22.45 -7.69 -2.40
N PRO A 2 -22.78 -7.01 -1.29
CA PRO A 2 -23.16 -5.60 -1.36
C PRO A 2 -21.96 -4.80 -1.89
N LEU A 3 -22.20 -3.90 -2.85
CA LEU A 3 -21.17 -3.09 -3.52
C LEU A 3 -20.25 -2.36 -2.53
N GLY A 4 -20.81 -1.87 -1.41
CA GLY A 4 -20.06 -1.09 -0.43
C GLY A 4 -18.88 -1.80 0.24
N VAL A 5 -18.85 -3.13 0.36
CA VAL A 5 -17.71 -3.82 1.02
C VAL A 5 -16.46 -3.82 0.14
N VAL A 6 -16.63 -3.90 -1.18
CA VAL A 6 -15.49 -3.88 -2.11
C VAL A 6 -14.89 -2.49 -2.15
N ASP A 7 -15.71 -1.44 -2.20
CA ASP A 7 -15.25 -0.05 -2.22
C ASP A 7 -14.27 0.23 -1.06
N HIS A 8 -14.50 -0.37 0.10
CA HIS A 8 -13.64 -0.22 1.28
C HIS A 8 -12.30 -0.95 1.11
N VAL A 9 -12.30 -2.11 0.46
CA VAL A 9 -11.07 -2.87 0.17
C VAL A 9 -10.25 -2.18 -0.92
N SER A 10 -10.88 -1.70 -2.00
CA SER A 10 -10.21 -0.91 -3.04
C SER A 10 -9.61 0.38 -2.46
N ALA A 11 -10.37 1.09 -1.62
CA ALA A 11 -9.87 2.28 -0.93
C ALA A 11 -8.66 1.98 -0.03
N LEU A 12 -8.69 0.85 0.70
CA LEU A 12 -7.56 0.43 1.52
C LEU A 12 -6.30 0.20 0.68
N TRP A 13 -6.41 -0.46 -0.47
CA TRP A 13 -5.27 -0.62 -1.38
C TRP A 13 -4.72 0.72 -1.86
N CYS A 14 -5.57 1.66 -2.25
CA CYS A 14 -5.14 3.00 -2.62
C CYS A 14 -4.38 3.70 -1.48
N TYR A 15 -4.85 3.54 -0.24
CA TYR A 15 -4.19 4.12 0.93
C TYR A 15 -2.84 3.47 1.24
N LEU A 16 -2.72 2.16 1.05
CA LEU A 16 -1.44 1.47 1.19
C LEU A 16 -0.46 1.90 0.10
N LEU A 17 -0.90 2.05 -1.16
CA LEU A 17 -0.07 2.57 -2.24
C LEU A 17 0.40 4.01 -1.96
N HIS A 18 -0.47 4.85 -1.38
CA HIS A 18 -0.10 6.19 -0.93
C HIS A 18 0.98 6.17 0.16
N VAL A 19 0.87 5.27 1.16
CA VAL A 19 1.93 5.08 2.18
C VAL A 19 3.25 4.68 1.54
N VAL A 20 3.22 3.79 0.54
CA VAL A 20 4.44 3.39 -0.20
C VAL A 20 5.04 4.59 -0.94
N GLU A 21 4.20 5.36 -1.63
CA GLU A 21 4.64 6.57 -2.33
C GLU A 21 5.33 7.57 -1.39
N GLU A 22 4.69 7.95 -0.29
CA GLU A 22 5.26 8.89 0.67
C GLU A 22 6.55 8.36 1.32
N PHE A 23 6.59 7.06 1.61
CA PHE A 23 7.78 6.40 2.14
C PHE A 23 8.95 6.46 1.17
N LEU A 24 8.72 6.19 -0.11
CA LEU A 24 9.76 6.26 -1.14
C LEU A 24 10.31 7.69 -1.31
N ASP A 25 9.47 8.72 -1.09
CA ASP A 25 9.90 10.12 -1.20
C ASP A 25 10.63 10.66 0.02
N THR A 26 10.19 10.29 1.22
CA THR A 26 10.60 10.98 2.46
C THR A 26 11.21 10.05 3.51
N GLY A 27 11.15 8.74 3.30
CA GLY A 27 11.45 7.73 4.31
C GLY A 27 10.33 7.51 5.34
N ARG A 28 9.17 8.16 5.16
CA ARG A 28 7.96 7.96 5.98
C ARG A 28 6.68 8.14 5.16
N GLY A 29 5.76 7.19 5.27
CA GLY A 29 4.39 7.32 4.76
C GLY A 29 3.36 6.99 5.83
N GLU A 30 2.22 7.67 5.79
CA GLU A 30 1.16 7.50 6.78
C GLU A 30 -0.24 7.63 6.16
N THR A 31 -1.16 6.79 6.62
CA THR A 31 -2.59 6.93 6.32
C THR A 31 -3.41 6.43 7.51
N SER A 32 -4.73 6.48 7.40
CA SER A 32 -5.67 5.87 8.34
C SER A 32 -6.64 4.96 7.59
N TYR A 33 -7.15 3.93 8.26
CA TYR A 33 -8.21 3.10 7.67
C TYR A 33 -9.42 3.98 7.30
N PRO A 34 -10.11 3.71 6.16
CA PRO A 34 -11.21 4.56 5.68
C PRO A 34 -12.30 4.86 6.72
N ASP A 35 -12.63 3.87 7.57
CA ASP A 35 -13.75 3.95 8.53
C ASP A 35 -13.31 4.02 9.99
N GLN A 36 -12.01 3.97 10.25
CA GLN A 36 -11.46 3.96 11.60
C GLN A 36 -10.18 4.80 11.66
N PRO A 37 -9.98 5.65 12.68
CA PRO A 37 -8.78 6.45 12.84
C PRO A 37 -7.59 5.61 13.34
N LEU A 38 -7.44 4.40 12.81
CA LEU A 38 -6.34 3.50 13.08
C LEU A 38 -5.21 3.84 12.09
N PRO A 39 -4.03 4.24 12.59
CA PRO A 39 -2.94 4.64 11.72
C PRO A 39 -2.30 3.42 11.05
N VAL A 40 -1.93 3.59 9.78
CA VAL A 40 -1.00 2.71 9.07
C VAL A 40 0.23 3.53 8.72
N VAL A 41 1.39 3.09 9.17
CA VAL A 41 2.64 3.84 9.04
C VAL A 41 3.73 2.94 8.48
N LEU A 42 4.50 3.45 7.52
CA LEU A 42 5.76 2.89 7.08
C LEU A 42 6.85 3.94 7.31
N GLU A 43 7.85 3.65 8.14
CA GLU A 43 8.86 4.66 8.51
C GLU A 43 10.26 4.10 8.69
N THR A 44 11.27 4.91 8.37
CA THR A 44 12.67 4.65 8.69
C THR A 44 13.02 5.25 10.05
N VAL A 45 13.36 4.38 11.01
CA VAL A 45 13.81 4.77 12.35
C VAL A 45 15.21 4.24 12.60
N LYS A 46 16.18 5.15 12.76
CA LYS A 46 17.60 4.82 13.01
C LYS A 46 18.17 3.81 11.99
N GLY A 47 17.83 3.99 10.71
CA GLY A 47 18.29 3.14 9.61
C GLY A 47 17.59 1.79 9.48
N LYS A 48 16.49 1.57 10.23
CA LYS A 48 15.65 0.37 10.14
C LYS A 48 14.24 0.76 9.71
N VAL A 49 13.61 -0.05 8.87
CA VAL A 49 12.27 0.23 8.36
C VAL A 49 11.24 -0.54 9.19
N PHE A 50 10.16 0.15 9.57
CA PHE A 50 9.06 -0.41 10.34
C PHE A 50 7.74 -0.18 9.63
N PHE A 51 6.94 -1.24 9.54
CA PHE A 51 5.54 -1.16 9.19
C PHE A 51 4.68 -1.31 10.45
N SER A 52 3.72 -0.41 10.61
CA SER A 52 2.86 -0.34 11.78
C SER A 52 1.39 -0.24 11.39
N THR A 53 0.56 -0.97 12.10
CA THR A 53 -0.91 -0.88 12.04
C THR A 53 -1.42 -0.93 13.47
N ASP A 54 -2.13 0.11 13.91
CA ASP A 54 -2.64 0.19 15.28
C ASP A 54 -1.54 -0.12 16.35
N GLU A 55 -1.72 -1.11 17.22
CA GLU A 55 -0.74 -1.50 18.25
C GLU A 55 0.37 -2.42 17.73
N THR A 56 0.28 -2.86 16.46
CA THR A 56 1.26 -3.78 15.87
C THR A 56 2.36 -3.00 15.15
N ARG A 57 3.60 -3.34 15.45
CA ARG A 57 4.78 -2.79 14.78
C ARG A 57 5.75 -3.91 14.43
N VAL A 58 6.13 -4.00 13.17
CA VAL A 58 7.03 -5.03 12.64
C VAL A 58 8.18 -4.36 11.90
N MET A 59 9.40 -4.82 12.17
CA MET A 59 10.57 -4.43 11.38
C MET A 59 10.55 -5.21 10.07
N VAL A 60 10.72 -4.51 8.94
CA VAL A 60 10.67 -5.10 7.61
C VAL A 60 11.94 -4.77 6.83
N GLU A 61 12.32 -5.68 5.92
CA GLU A 61 13.29 -5.38 4.87
C GLU A 61 12.55 -4.61 3.76
N PRO A 62 12.93 -3.36 3.44
CA PRO A 62 12.11 -2.46 2.63
C PRO A 62 11.86 -3.01 1.22
N ALA A 63 12.91 -3.42 0.51
CA ALA A 63 12.80 -3.88 -0.86
C ALA A 63 11.82 -5.08 -1.02
N PRO A 64 12.01 -6.22 -0.33
CA PRO A 64 11.09 -7.36 -0.48
C PRO A 64 9.69 -7.08 0.07
N PHE A 65 9.55 -6.25 1.11
CA PHE A 65 8.24 -5.89 1.65
C PHE A 65 7.44 -5.05 0.65
N LEU A 66 8.04 -3.99 0.12
CA LEU A 66 7.40 -3.12 -0.86
C LEU A 66 7.11 -3.86 -2.16
N ASP A 67 8.03 -4.70 -2.64
CA ASP A 67 7.84 -5.50 -3.85
C ASP A 67 6.64 -6.45 -3.72
N SER A 68 6.54 -7.14 -2.59
CA SER A 68 5.42 -8.04 -2.28
C SER A 68 4.09 -7.29 -2.18
N LEU A 69 4.08 -6.11 -1.55
CA LEU A 69 2.87 -5.30 -1.41
C LEU A 69 2.37 -4.81 -2.78
N LEU A 70 3.28 -4.37 -3.65
CA LEU A 70 2.96 -3.95 -5.02
C LEU A 70 2.46 -5.13 -5.88
N ASP A 71 3.01 -6.33 -5.68
CA ASP A 71 2.52 -7.55 -6.34
C ASP A 71 1.08 -7.87 -5.97
N GLU A 72 0.76 -7.82 -4.67
CA GLU A 72 -0.59 -8.13 -4.21
C GLU A 72 -1.59 -7.02 -4.58
N ALA A 73 -1.17 -5.75 -4.60
CA ALA A 73 -1.99 -4.67 -5.14
C ALA A 73 -2.33 -4.90 -6.62
N GLN A 74 -1.34 -5.24 -7.44
CA GLN A 74 -1.55 -5.53 -8.86
C GLN A 74 -2.51 -6.71 -9.05
N ARG A 75 -2.35 -7.79 -8.29
CA ARG A 75 -3.25 -8.95 -8.35
C ARG A 75 -4.67 -8.59 -7.95
N PHE A 76 -4.84 -7.77 -6.91
CA PHE A 76 -6.16 -7.31 -6.48
C PHE A 76 -6.83 -6.47 -7.56
N PHE A 77 -6.18 -5.43 -8.09
CA PHE A 77 -6.79 -4.55 -9.09
C PHE A 77 -7.07 -5.27 -10.42
N ALA A 78 -6.21 -6.21 -10.84
CA ALA A 78 -6.49 -7.07 -11.99
C ALA A 78 -7.71 -7.98 -11.77
N TRP A 79 -7.94 -8.45 -10.55
CA TRP A 79 -9.16 -9.18 -10.21
C TRP A 79 -10.38 -8.24 -10.17
N ALA A 80 -10.25 -7.06 -9.57
CA ALA A 80 -11.34 -6.10 -9.42
C ALA A 80 -11.81 -5.56 -10.78
N GLU A 81 -10.89 -5.24 -11.69
CA GLU A 81 -11.22 -4.85 -13.07
C GLU A 81 -12.07 -5.93 -13.76
N ARG A 82 -11.63 -7.19 -13.69
CA ARG A 82 -12.31 -8.32 -14.36
C ARG A 82 -13.68 -8.66 -13.79
N ASN A 83 -13.87 -8.47 -12.49
CA ASN A 83 -15.05 -8.97 -11.79
C ASN A 83 -16.04 -7.89 -11.36
N LEU A 84 -15.54 -6.66 -11.16
CA LEU A 84 -16.28 -5.57 -10.53
C LEU A 84 -16.27 -4.28 -11.36
N ALA A 85 -15.61 -4.29 -12.53
CA ALA A 85 -15.46 -3.11 -13.40
C ALA A 85 -14.79 -1.91 -12.71
N GLU A 86 -13.94 -2.19 -11.71
CA GLU A 86 -13.07 -1.18 -11.09
C GLU A 86 -11.97 -0.75 -12.06
N PRO A 87 -11.48 0.50 -11.97
CA PRO A 87 -10.37 0.96 -12.81
C PRO A 87 -9.08 0.20 -12.46
N PRO A 88 -8.24 -0.11 -13.47
CA PRO A 88 -6.93 -0.71 -13.23
C PRO A 88 -5.98 0.31 -12.60
N MET A 89 -5.04 -0.16 -11.77
CA MET A 89 -3.97 0.64 -11.14
C MET A 89 -2.58 0.26 -11.66
N ASP A 90 -2.50 -0.31 -12.86
CA ASP A 90 -1.24 -0.81 -13.43
C ASP A 90 -0.18 0.28 -13.56
N ARG A 91 -0.61 1.52 -13.89
CA ARG A 91 0.31 2.64 -14.06
C ARG A 91 0.93 3.08 -12.73
N GLU A 92 0.10 3.26 -11.72
CA GLU A 92 0.49 3.67 -10.37
C GLU A 92 1.45 2.63 -9.78
N VAL A 93 1.08 1.34 -9.87
CA VAL A 93 1.94 0.25 -9.40
C VAL A 93 3.26 0.21 -10.19
N ALA A 94 3.24 0.38 -11.51
CA ALA A 94 4.47 0.40 -12.31
C ALA A 94 5.41 1.55 -11.93
N GLN A 95 4.87 2.75 -11.70
CA GLN A 95 5.65 3.91 -11.26
C GLN A 95 6.31 3.68 -9.90
N LEU A 96 5.60 3.06 -8.94
CA LEU A 96 6.17 2.71 -7.65
C LEU A 96 7.25 1.62 -7.76
N ARG A 97 7.08 0.65 -8.67
CA ARG A 97 8.10 -0.36 -8.96
C ARG A 97 9.37 0.25 -9.54
N GLU A 98 9.25 1.20 -10.46
CA GLU A 98 10.41 1.91 -11.04
C GLU A 98 11.18 2.72 -9.99
N ARG A 99 10.46 3.34 -9.04
CA ARG A 99 11.06 4.06 -7.91
C ARG A 99 11.73 3.10 -6.92
N LEU A 100 11.09 1.98 -6.62
CA LEU A 100 11.62 0.93 -5.74
C LEU A 100 12.95 0.36 -6.27
N ALA A 101 13.10 0.23 -7.60
CA ALA A 101 14.34 -0.24 -8.21
C ALA A 101 15.54 0.72 -8.05
N GLN A 102 15.32 1.91 -7.51
CA GLN A 102 16.36 2.94 -7.27
C GLN A 102 16.78 3.05 -5.79
N LEU A 103 16.15 2.29 -4.89
CA LEU A 103 16.55 2.15 -3.48
C LEU A 103 17.86 1.36 -3.34
#